data_AF-A0A0L7AWE2-F1
#
_entry.id   AF-A0A0L7AWE2-F1
#
_cell.length_a   1.000
_cell.length_b   1.000
_cell.length_c   1.000
_cell.angle_alpha   90.00
_cell.angle_beta   90.00
_cell.angle_gamma   90.00
#
_symmetry.space_group_name_H-M   'P 1'
#
loop_
_entity.id
_entity.type
_entity.pdbx_description
1 polymer ?
#
loop_
_entity_poly.entity_id
_entity_poly.type
_entity_poly.pdbx_seq_one_letter_code
_entity_poly.pdbx_strand_id
1 'polypeptide(L)'
;MAEEDWSEAKAWMRATRERIGMTQHDVAVLANLTVDMVKKYESEKYRIQPSEGMRTMLEYYLAEHRRAVAAIVERHRGEKRAVLSFSRVSGLPEGLPDWVRAEESVKRRAAAVREAAALLEAEGAAVAYTYLPEETK
;
A
#
# COMPACT_ATOMS: atom_id res chain seq x y z
N MET A 1 -19.38 -21.88 2.14
CA MET A 1 -18.75 -20.77 1.41
C MET A 1 -18.53 -21.24 0.00
N ALA A 2 -19.16 -20.58 -0.97
CA ALA A 2 -19.20 -21.00 -2.37
C ALA A 2 -17.86 -20.73 -3.07
N GLU A 3 -17.63 -21.33 -4.24
CA GLU A 3 -16.41 -21.10 -5.06
C GLU A 3 -16.29 -19.62 -5.48
N GLU A 4 -17.42 -18.90 -5.61
CA GLU A 4 -17.47 -17.44 -5.83
C GLU A 4 -16.86 -16.62 -4.67
N ASP A 5 -17.11 -17.00 -3.41
CA ASP A 5 -16.55 -16.30 -2.23
C ASP A 5 -15.00 -16.33 -2.24
N TRP A 6 -14.42 -17.35 -2.88
CA TRP A 6 -12.98 -17.59 -2.85
C TRP A 6 -12.26 -16.72 -3.88
N SER A 7 -12.83 -16.61 -5.09
CA SER A 7 -12.25 -15.75 -6.12
C SER A 7 -12.32 -14.28 -5.71
N GLU A 8 -13.43 -13.85 -5.10
CA GLU A 8 -13.56 -12.49 -4.58
C GLU A 8 -12.51 -12.19 -3.49
N ALA A 9 -12.34 -13.08 -2.52
CA ALA A 9 -11.35 -12.90 -1.46
C ALA A 9 -9.93 -12.75 -2.03
N LYS A 10 -9.55 -13.58 -3.01
CA LYS A 10 -8.21 -13.53 -3.63
C LYS A 10 -8.01 -12.29 -4.48
N ALA A 11 -9.01 -11.92 -5.28
CA ALA A 11 -9.00 -10.70 -6.06
C ALA A 11 -8.85 -9.48 -5.14
N TRP A 12 -9.58 -9.46 -4.03
CA TRP A 12 -9.48 -8.41 -3.02
C TRP A 12 -8.08 -8.32 -2.39
N MET A 13 -7.46 -9.46 -2.03
CA MET A 13 -6.09 -9.48 -1.47
C MET A 13 -5.10 -8.87 -2.45
N ARG A 14 -5.14 -9.32 -3.71
CA ARG A 14 -4.24 -8.85 -4.76
C ARG A 14 -4.42 -7.36 -5.03
N ALA A 15 -5.67 -6.92 -5.23
CA ALA A 15 -5.99 -5.52 -5.48
C ALA A 15 -5.59 -4.63 -4.30
N THR A 16 -5.80 -5.08 -3.08
CA THR A 16 -5.42 -4.35 -1.86
C THR A 16 -3.90 -4.21 -1.78
N ARG A 17 -3.15 -5.30 -1.93
CA ARG A 17 -1.68 -5.29 -1.92
C ARG A 17 -1.12 -4.33 -2.97
N GLU A 18 -1.62 -4.41 -4.20
CA GLU A 18 -1.17 -3.57 -5.31
C GLU A 18 -1.49 -2.09 -5.06
N ARG A 19 -2.70 -1.79 -4.57
CA ARG A 19 -3.13 -0.42 -4.24
C ARG A 19 -2.24 0.24 -3.21
N ILE A 20 -1.90 -0.46 -2.13
CA ILE A 20 -1.04 0.07 -1.07
C ILE A 20 0.46 0.04 -1.43
N GLY A 21 0.81 -0.43 -2.64
CA GLY A 21 2.18 -0.45 -3.14
C GLY A 21 3.07 -1.53 -2.52
N MET A 22 2.46 -2.60 -1.98
CA MET A 22 3.21 -3.74 -1.42
C MET A 22 3.57 -4.76 -2.50
N THR A 23 4.75 -5.35 -2.36
CA THR A 23 5.14 -6.53 -3.12
C THR A 23 4.67 -7.82 -2.44
N GLN A 24 4.67 -8.94 -3.18
CA GLN A 24 4.43 -10.25 -2.56
C GLN A 24 5.48 -10.60 -1.49
N HIS A 25 6.71 -10.07 -1.63
CA HIS A 25 7.76 -10.22 -0.64
C HIS A 25 7.43 -9.46 0.65
N ASP A 26 6.98 -8.21 0.53
CA ASP A 26 6.62 -7.38 1.69
C ASP A 26 5.53 -8.07 2.51
N VAL A 27 4.51 -8.59 1.83
CA VAL A 27 3.42 -9.35 2.48
C VAL A 27 3.93 -10.63 3.12
N ALA A 28 4.85 -11.34 2.47
CA ALA A 28 5.46 -12.55 3.02
C ALA A 28 6.20 -12.26 4.33
N VAL A 29 7.01 -11.20 4.36
CA VAL A 29 7.73 -10.76 5.57
C VAL A 29 6.74 -10.37 6.68
N LEU A 30 5.77 -9.50 6.37
CA LEU A 30 4.83 -8.98 7.37
C LEU A 30 3.85 -10.02 7.92
N ALA A 31 3.46 -10.99 7.10
CA ALA A 31 2.54 -12.06 7.50
C ALA A 31 3.29 -13.31 8.02
N ASN A 32 4.62 -13.28 8.10
CA ASN A 32 5.45 -14.44 8.43
C ASN A 32 5.10 -15.67 7.56
N LEU A 33 5.00 -15.44 6.25
CA LEU A 33 4.72 -16.43 5.22
C LEU A 33 5.91 -16.54 4.26
N THR A 34 5.92 -17.59 3.43
CA THR A 34 6.81 -17.62 2.27
C THR A 34 6.18 -16.84 1.11
N VAL A 35 7.01 -16.31 0.21
CA VAL A 35 6.53 -15.66 -1.03
C VAL A 35 5.69 -16.62 -1.88
N ASP A 36 6.04 -17.92 -1.87
CA ASP A 36 5.27 -18.96 -2.55
C ASP A 36 3.85 -19.11 -1.96
N MET A 37 3.70 -19.04 -0.64
CA MET A 37 2.38 -19.04 -0.01
C MET A 37 1.55 -17.83 -0.42
N VAL A 38 2.16 -16.64 -0.48
CA VAL A 38 1.47 -15.42 -0.98
C VAL A 38 1.03 -15.60 -2.43
N LYS A 39 1.90 -16.13 -3.30
CA LYS A 39 1.55 -16.43 -4.71
C LYS A 39 0.37 -17.40 -4.82
N LYS A 40 0.33 -18.43 -3.98
CA LYS A 40 -0.77 -19.40 -3.97
C LYS A 40 -2.07 -18.76 -3.48
N TYR A 41 -2.01 -17.87 -2.50
CA TYR A 41 -3.17 -17.11 -2.03
C TYR A 41 -3.71 -16.14 -3.08
N GLU A 42 -2.88 -15.54 -3.94
CA GLU A 42 -3.35 -14.64 -5.00
C GLU A 42 -3.76 -15.35 -6.31
N SER A 43 -3.57 -16.66 -6.39
CA SER A 43 -3.77 -17.42 -7.63
C SER A 43 -5.04 -18.25 -7.58
N GLU A 44 -5.87 -18.11 -8.61
CA GLU A 44 -7.07 -18.94 -8.80
C GLU A 44 -6.76 -20.43 -8.97
N LYS A 45 -5.55 -20.77 -9.40
CA LYS A 45 -5.12 -22.16 -9.61
C LYS A 45 -5.18 -23.00 -8.32
N TYR A 46 -4.90 -22.40 -7.16
CA TYR A 46 -4.77 -23.14 -5.91
C TYR A 46 -6.03 -22.99 -5.07
N ARG A 47 -6.63 -24.11 -4.65
CA ARG A 47 -7.80 -24.13 -3.77
C ARG A 47 -7.45 -23.92 -2.30
N ILE A 48 -6.72 -22.85 -2.00
CA ILE A 48 -6.38 -22.41 -0.65
C ILE A 48 -6.86 -20.97 -0.44
N GLN A 49 -7.33 -20.68 0.77
CA GLN A 49 -7.74 -19.33 1.15
C GLN A 49 -6.60 -18.58 1.84
N PRO A 50 -6.50 -17.26 1.62
CA PRO A 50 -5.63 -16.41 2.42
C PRO A 50 -5.91 -16.61 3.90
N SER A 51 -4.86 -16.62 4.72
CA SER A 51 -5.04 -16.73 6.17
C SER A 51 -5.73 -15.48 6.72
N GLU A 52 -6.50 -15.66 7.79
CA GLU A 52 -7.14 -14.54 8.50
C GLU A 52 -6.09 -13.50 8.95
N GLY A 53 -4.94 -13.94 9.45
CA GLY A 53 -3.85 -13.04 9.82
C GLY A 53 -3.33 -12.18 8.67
N MET A 54 -3.19 -12.74 7.46
CA MET A 54 -2.77 -11.97 6.28
C MET A 54 -3.86 -10.98 5.84
N ARG A 55 -5.13 -11.39 5.91
CA ARG A 55 -6.28 -10.51 5.62
C ARG A 55 -6.31 -9.33 6.59
N THR A 56 -6.29 -9.59 7.89
CA THR A 56 -6.28 -8.55 8.93
C THR A 56 -5.10 -7.60 8.78
N MET A 57 -3.92 -8.13 8.42
CA MET A 57 -2.74 -7.31 8.13
C MET A 57 -2.97 -6.38 6.93
N LEU A 58 -3.52 -6.88 5.82
CA LEU A 58 -3.84 -6.03 4.67
C LEU A 58 -4.94 -5.00 4.96
N GLU A 59 -5.96 -5.38 5.74
CA GLU A 59 -7.02 -4.44 6.16
C GLU A 59 -6.44 -3.28 6.99
N TYR A 60 -5.51 -3.58 7.91
CA TYR A 60 -4.81 -2.57 8.69
C TYR A 60 -4.02 -1.60 7.80
N TYR A 61 -3.17 -2.10 6.90
CA TYR A 61 -2.37 -1.23 6.04
C TYR A 61 -3.20 -0.50 4.98
N LEU A 62 -4.32 -1.07 4.53
CA LEU A 62 -5.27 -0.38 3.67
C LEU A 62 -5.92 0.80 4.39
N ALA A 63 -6.27 0.65 5.67
CA ALA A 63 -6.81 1.74 6.47
C ALA A 63 -5.79 2.88 6.64
N GLU A 64 -4.53 2.56 6.95
CA GLU A 64 -3.44 3.54 7.05
C GLU A 64 -3.16 4.23 5.71
N HIS A 65 -3.16 3.48 4.61
CA HIS A 65 -3.03 4.04 3.27
C HIS A 65 -4.15 5.03 2.96
N ARG A 66 -5.41 4.67 3.22
CA ARG A 66 -6.57 5.56 3.01
C ARG A 66 -6.48 6.82 3.86
N ARG A 67 -6.04 6.72 5.11
CA ARG A 67 -5.81 7.87 5.99
C ARG A 67 -4.73 8.79 5.42
N ALA A 68 -3.62 8.22 4.93
CA ALA A 68 -2.54 8.99 4.31
C ALA A 68 -3.00 9.69 3.02
N VAL A 69 -3.73 9.00 2.14
CA VAL A 69 -4.32 9.57 0.92
C VAL A 69 -5.25 10.72 1.27
N ALA A 70 -6.20 10.52 2.18
CA ALA A 70 -7.14 11.56 2.60
C ALA A 70 -6.42 12.79 3.18
N ALA A 71 -5.40 12.59 4.00
CA ALA A 71 -4.62 13.69 4.57
C ALA A 71 -3.85 14.50 3.51
N ILE A 72 -3.38 13.85 2.42
CA ILE A 72 -2.73 14.53 1.30
C ILE A 72 -3.77 15.31 0.49
N VAL A 73 -4.89 14.66 0.11
CA VAL A 73 -5.94 15.30 -0.68
C VAL A 73 -6.51 16.52 0.05
N GLU A 74 -6.88 16.38 1.33
CA GLU A 74 -7.47 17.47 2.10
C GLU A 74 -6.51 18.66 2.25
N ARG A 75 -5.20 18.40 2.39
CA ARG A 75 -4.18 19.46 2.44
C ARG A 75 -4.16 20.33 1.18
N HIS A 76 -4.42 19.73 0.01
CA HIS A 76 -4.34 20.38 -1.29
C HIS A 76 -5.70 20.68 -1.91
N ARG A 77 -6.78 20.56 -1.12
CA ARG A 77 -8.14 20.71 -1.62
C ARG A 77 -8.40 22.13 -2.12
N GLY A 78 -8.92 22.23 -3.35
CA GLY A 78 -9.21 23.51 -4.01
C GLY A 78 -7.98 24.24 -4.57
N GLU A 79 -6.78 23.68 -4.43
CA GLU A 79 -5.59 24.21 -5.11
C GLU A 79 -5.67 23.96 -6.62
N LYS A 80 -5.40 24.99 -7.43
CA LYS A 80 -5.29 24.83 -8.90
C LYS A 80 -4.02 24.07 -9.31
N ARG A 81 -3.00 24.10 -8.44
CA ARG A 81 -1.70 23.45 -8.63
C ARG A 81 -1.23 22.90 -7.29
N ALA A 82 -1.04 21.59 -7.21
CA ALA A 82 -0.54 20.90 -6.01
C ALA A 82 0.87 20.36 -6.27
N VAL A 83 1.79 20.58 -5.33
CA VAL A 83 3.13 19.98 -5.38
C VAL A 83 3.22 18.90 -4.30
N LEU A 84 3.30 17.65 -4.73
CA LEU A 84 3.36 16.51 -3.82
C LEU A 84 4.81 16.04 -3.64
N SER A 85 5.19 15.80 -2.39
CA SER A 85 6.52 15.31 -2.04
C SER A 85 6.52 13.85 -1.56
N PHE A 86 7.60 13.14 -1.89
CA PHE A 86 7.87 11.79 -1.42
C PHE A 86 8.89 11.83 -0.28
N SER A 87 8.61 11.12 0.82
CA SER A 87 9.54 10.87 1.93
C SER A 87 9.35 9.45 2.47
N ARG A 88 10.31 8.95 3.28
CA ARG A 88 10.18 7.66 3.98
C ARG A 88 9.09 7.77 5.07
N VAL A 89 8.14 6.83 5.12
CA VAL A 89 7.24 6.52 6.25
C VAL A 89 8.00 6.06 7.50
N SER A 90 7.56 6.55 8.66
CA SER A 90 7.79 5.98 9.99
C SER A 90 6.55 5.20 10.46
N GLY A 91 6.72 4.09 11.20
CA GLY A 91 5.60 3.29 11.76
C GLY A 91 5.50 1.82 11.32
N LEU A 92 6.62 1.18 10.98
CA LEU A 92 6.67 -0.26 10.70
C LEU A 92 6.81 -1.09 11.99
N PRO A 93 6.33 -2.35 12.00
CA PRO A 93 6.50 -3.25 13.14
C PRO A 93 7.95 -3.26 13.63
N GLU A 94 8.13 -3.16 14.95
CA GLU A 94 9.45 -3.34 15.57
C GLU A 94 9.95 -4.77 15.32
N GLY A 95 11.26 -4.90 15.03
CA GLY A 95 11.90 -6.19 14.70
C GLY A 95 12.12 -6.47 13.21
N LEU A 96 11.63 -5.63 12.30
CA LEU A 96 12.00 -5.69 10.88
C LEU A 96 13.38 -5.10 10.63
N PRO A 97 14.22 -5.67 9.73
CA PRO A 97 15.50 -5.09 9.37
C PRO A 97 15.35 -3.65 8.84
N ASP A 98 16.26 -2.77 9.20
CA ASP A 98 16.18 -1.33 8.86
C ASP A 98 16.11 -1.06 7.35
N TRP A 99 16.76 -1.89 6.54
CA TRP A 99 16.73 -1.78 5.07
C TRP A 99 15.34 -2.11 4.50
N VAL A 100 14.65 -3.11 5.06
CA VAL A 100 13.25 -3.45 4.73
C VAL A 100 12.36 -2.29 5.15
N ARG A 101 12.64 -1.75 6.35
CA ARG A 101 11.87 -0.63 6.87
C ARG A 101 11.97 0.61 5.99
N ALA A 102 13.15 0.94 5.48
CA ALA A 102 13.35 2.09 4.62
C ALA A 102 12.75 1.89 3.22
N GLU A 103 12.87 0.70 2.63
CA GLU A 103 12.43 0.45 1.25
C GLU A 103 10.90 0.29 1.14
N GLU A 104 10.27 -0.49 2.02
CA GLU A 104 8.81 -0.69 2.01
C GLU A 104 8.06 0.60 2.35
N SER A 105 8.63 1.37 3.26
CA SER A 105 8.17 2.69 3.68
C SER A 105 8.09 3.67 2.51
N VAL A 106 9.15 3.75 1.70
CA VAL A 106 9.19 4.61 0.50
C VAL A 106 8.14 4.18 -0.52
N LYS A 107 8.01 2.87 -0.76
CA LYS A 107 7.05 2.33 -1.74
C LYS A 107 5.60 2.63 -1.37
N ARG A 108 5.24 2.48 -0.08
CA ARG A 108 3.86 2.75 0.40
C ARG A 108 3.51 4.23 0.38
N ARG A 109 4.41 5.12 0.80
CA ARG A 109 4.17 6.57 0.65
C ARG A 109 4.04 6.96 -0.81
N ALA A 110 4.87 6.40 -1.68
CA ALA A 110 4.76 6.64 -3.11
C ALA A 110 3.41 6.19 -3.66
N ALA A 111 2.87 5.06 -3.20
CA ALA A 111 1.53 4.61 -3.57
C ALA A 111 0.44 5.58 -3.08
N ALA A 112 0.47 6.00 -1.82
CA ALA A 112 -0.49 6.97 -1.28
C ALA A 112 -0.42 8.33 -2.00
N VAL A 113 0.78 8.81 -2.32
CA VAL A 113 0.99 10.05 -3.08
C VAL A 113 0.45 9.93 -4.51
N ARG A 114 0.70 8.80 -5.19
CA ARG A 114 0.14 8.55 -6.53
C ARG A 114 -1.39 8.49 -6.52
N GLU A 115 -1.97 7.81 -5.53
CA GLU A 115 -3.43 7.74 -5.39
C GLU A 115 -4.03 9.13 -5.08
N ALA A 116 -3.42 9.89 -4.16
CA ALA A 116 -3.84 11.25 -3.86
C ALA A 116 -3.69 12.19 -5.07
N ALA A 117 -2.62 12.06 -5.85
CA ALA A 117 -2.42 12.80 -7.09
C ALA A 117 -3.57 12.56 -8.08
N ALA A 118 -3.91 11.29 -8.31
CA ALA A 118 -5.00 10.94 -9.21
C ALA A 118 -6.36 11.52 -8.76
N LEU A 119 -6.61 11.57 -7.44
CA LEU A 119 -7.81 12.20 -6.89
C LEU A 119 -7.82 13.72 -7.10
N LEU A 120 -6.70 14.39 -6.84
CA LEU A 120 -6.56 15.84 -7.03
C LEU A 120 -6.67 16.24 -8.51
N GLU A 121 -6.08 15.44 -9.41
CA GLU A 121 -6.21 15.63 -10.87
C GLU A 121 -7.66 15.47 -11.33
N ALA A 122 -8.41 14.51 -10.77
CA ALA A 122 -9.83 14.35 -11.04
C ALA A 122 -10.68 15.55 -10.55
N GLU A 123 -10.22 16.27 -9.52
CA GLU A 123 -10.82 17.54 -9.06
C GLU A 123 -10.36 18.77 -9.89
N GLY A 124 -9.47 18.57 -10.88
CA GLY A 124 -9.00 19.60 -11.80
C GLY A 124 -7.73 20.32 -11.36
N ALA A 125 -7.03 19.82 -10.33
CA ALA A 125 -5.73 20.35 -9.92
C ALA A 125 -4.62 19.81 -10.85
N ALA A 126 -3.70 20.68 -11.27
CA ALA A 126 -2.48 20.22 -11.93
C ALA A 126 -1.45 19.77 -10.87
N VAL A 127 -1.05 18.50 -10.89
CA VAL A 127 -0.13 17.93 -9.90
C VAL A 127 1.30 17.90 -10.43
N ALA A 128 2.23 18.40 -9.62
CA ALA A 128 3.67 18.25 -9.83
C ALA A 128 4.30 17.42 -8.70
N TYR A 129 5.34 16.67 -9.03
CA TYR A 129 6.04 15.80 -8.10
C TYR A 129 7.40 16.38 -7.72
N THR A 130 7.79 16.26 -6.46
CA THR A 130 9.14 16.61 -5.99
C THR A 130 9.68 15.55 -5.05
N TYR A 131 10.94 15.16 -5.23
CA TYR A 131 11.63 14.27 -4.31
C TYR A 131 12.32 15.10 -3.23
N LEU A 132 11.99 14.86 -1.96
CA LEU A 132 12.76 15.41 -0.84
C LEU A 132 13.76 14.34 -0.39
N PRO A 133 15.07 14.48 -0.66
CA PRO A 133 16.06 13.64 0.01
C PRO A 133 15.96 13.90 1.53
N GLU A 134 16.11 12.85 2.34
CA GLU A 134 16.27 13.05 3.79
C GLU A 134 17.44 14.00 4.02
N GLU A 135 17.22 15.07 4.79
CA GLU A 135 18.33 15.82 5.37
C GLU A 135 19.11 14.85 6.26
N THR A 136 20.28 14.43 5.80
CA THR A 136 21.28 13.77 6.65
C THR A 136 21.66 14.76 7.74
N LYS A 137 21.14 14.55 8.96
CA LYS A 137 21.70 15.15 10.18
C LYS A 137 22.87 14.32 10.67
#